data_AF-A0A2S0XM58-F1
#
_entry.id   AF-A0A2S0XM58-F1
#
_cell.length_a   1.000
_cell.length_b   1.000
_cell.length_c   1.000
_cell.angle_alpha   90.00
_cell.angle_beta   90.00
_cell.angle_gamma   90.00
#
_symmetry.space_group_name_H-M   'P 1'
#
loop_
_entity.id
_entity.type
_entity.pdbx_description
1 polymer ?
#
loop_
_entity_poly.entity_id
_entity_poly.type
_entity_poly.pdbx_seq_one_letter_code
_entity_poly.pdbx_strand_id
1 'polypeptide(L)' 'MRKRNIFLLLAVTATGAIYLNNTSLLSGRAAGKPVVLAHRGLSQEFDSAGLERDTCTAERIRPASRKA' A
#
# COMPACT_ATOMS: atom_id res chain seq x y z
N MET A 1 -29.28 -35.28 -13.04
CA MET A 1 -29.36 -34.39 -11.86
C MET A 1 -28.19 -34.59 -10.89
N ARG A 2 -27.95 -35.81 -10.36
CA ARG A 2 -26.87 -36.08 -9.38
C ARG A 2 -25.46 -35.69 -9.86
N LYS A 3 -25.08 -36.03 -11.09
CA LYS A 3 -23.76 -35.65 -11.67
C LYS A 3 -23.59 -34.13 -11.80
N ARG A 4 -24.62 -33.42 -12.28
CA ARG A 4 -24.62 -31.95 -12.39
C ARG A 4 -24.45 -31.29 -11.02
N ASN A 5 -25.15 -31.78 -10.00
CA ASN A 5 -25.04 -31.24 -8.66
C ASN A 5 -23.65 -31.50 -8.06
N ILE A 6 -23.04 -32.67 -8.29
CA ILE A 6 -21.67 -32.96 -7.87
C ILE A 6 -20.68 -32.00 -8.54
N PHE A 7 -20.80 -31.77 -9.85
CA PHE A 7 -19.96 -30.81 -10.56
C PHE A 7 -20.10 -29.38 -10.01
N LEU A 8 -21.33 -28.93 -9.74
CA LEU A 8 -21.56 -27.62 -9.15
C LEU A 8 -20.94 -27.50 -7.75
N LEU A 9 -21.07 -28.54 -6.92
CA LEU A 9 -20.47 -28.57 -5.58
C LEU A 9 -18.94 -28.50 -5.66
N LEU A 10 -18.34 -29.27 -6.56
CA LEU A 10 -16.90 -29.24 -6.82
C LEU A 10 -16.42 -27.87 -7.29
N ALA A 11 -17.15 -27.25 -8.23
CA ALA A 11 -16.82 -25.92 -8.74
C ALA A 11 -16.88 -24.87 -7.63
N VAL A 12 -17.96 -24.84 -6.84
CA VAL A 12 -18.10 -23.90 -5.72
C VAL A 12 -16.99 -24.10 -4.68
N THR A 13 -16.66 -25.36 -4.36
CA THR A 13 -15.60 -25.67 -3.40
C THR A 13 -14.24 -25.22 -3.91
N ALA A 14 -13.92 -25.51 -5.17
CA ALA A 14 -12.66 -25.13 -5.78
C ALA A 14 -12.49 -23.61 -5.86
N THR A 15 -13.51 -22.88 -6.33
CA THR A 15 -13.48 -21.42 -6.39
C THR A 15 -13.38 -20.80 -4.99
N GLY A 16 -14.10 -21.35 -4.01
CA GLY A 16 -13.99 -20.92 -2.61
C GLY A 16 -12.59 -21.10 -2.05
N ALA A 17 -11.95 -22.25 -2.30
CA ALA A 17 -10.58 -22.51 -1.86
C ALA A 17 -9.57 -21.55 -2.52
N ILE A 18 -9.70 -21.30 -3.82
CA ILE A 18 -8.82 -20.35 -4.54
C ILE A 18 -9.00 -18.94 -3.99
N TYR A 19 -10.25 -18.50 -3.78
CA TYR A 19 -10.55 -17.18 -3.24
C TYR A 19 -9.95 -17.00 -1.85
N LEU A 20 -10.17 -17.96 -0.94
CA LEU A 20 -9.66 -17.90 0.43
C LEU A 20 -8.13 -17.88 0.49
N ASN A 21 -7.44 -18.52 -0.46
CA ASN A 21 -5.98 -18.53 -0.50
C ASN A 21 -5.37 -17.30 -1.19
N ASN A 22 -6.15 -16.55 -1.98
CA ASN A 22 -5.66 -15.36 -2.69
C ASN A 22 -6.10 -14.04 -2.05
N THR A 23 -7.13 -14.09 -1.20
CA THR A 23 -7.60 -12.93 -0.46
C THR A 23 -6.73 -12.64 0.76
N SER A 24 -6.68 -11.37 1.16
CA SER A 24 -6.01 -10.92 2.38
C SER A 24 -6.91 -11.01 3.62
N LEU A 25 -8.14 -11.54 3.52
CA LEU A 25 -9.09 -11.64 4.65
C LEU A 25 -8.55 -12.45 5.85
N LEU A 26 -7.71 -13.44 5.59
CA LEU A 26 -7.10 -14.30 6.63
C LEU A 26 -5.69 -13.82 7.04
N SER A 27 -5.19 -12.75 6.43
CA SER A 27 -3.87 -12.21 6.74
C SER A 27 -3.88 -11.40 8.03
N GLY A 28 -2.78 -11.46 8.80
CA GLY A 28 -2.56 -10.56 9.91
C GLY A 28 -2.44 -9.11 9.44
N ARG A 29 -2.94 -8.16 10.23
CA ARG A 29 -2.70 -6.74 9.96
C ARG A 29 -1.20 -6.46 10.06
N ALA A 30 -0.66 -5.71 9.11
CA ALA A 30 0.71 -5.25 9.17
C ALA A 30 0.95 -4.48 10.48
N ALA A 31 2.10 -4.71 11.11
CA ALA A 31 2.51 -3.95 12.28
C ALA A 31 2.75 -2.49 11.90
N GLY A 32 2.33 -1.56 12.75
CA GLY A 32 2.50 -0.12 12.56
C GLY A 32 1.24 0.60 12.08
N LYS A 33 1.35 1.92 11.90
CA LYS A 33 0.25 2.76 11.41
C LYS A 33 0.26 2.77 9.88
N PRO A 34 -0.90 2.66 9.20
CA PRO A 34 -0.95 2.81 7.76
C PRO A 34 -0.43 4.20 7.37
N VAL A 35 0.56 4.24 6.48
CA VAL A 35 1.14 5.48 5.95
C VAL A 35 0.85 5.58 4.47
N VAL A 36 0.50 6.77 4.01
CA VAL A 36 0.30 7.05 2.59
C VAL A 36 1.67 7.10 1.91
N LEU A 37 1.99 6.11 1.10
CA LEU A 37 3.16 6.15 0.23
C LEU A 37 2.81 6.90 -1.06
N ALA A 38 3.41 8.06 -1.28
CA ALA A 38 3.28 8.75 -2.56
C ALA A 38 4.04 7.98 -3.66
N HIS A 39 3.37 7.66 -4.77
CA HIS A 39 3.92 6.91 -5.90
C HIS A 39 5.11 7.61 -6.61
N ARG A 40 5.38 8.90 -6.30
CA ARG A 40 6.51 9.67 -6.82
C ARG A 40 7.40 10.28 -5.72
N GLY A 41 7.43 9.65 -4.54
CA GLY A 41 8.11 10.19 -3.38
C GLY A 41 7.38 11.42 -2.83
N LEU A 42 7.50 11.66 -1.52
CA LEU A 42 7.22 12.98 -0.98
C LEU A 42 8.35 13.89 -1.49
N SER A 43 8.02 15.03 -2.10
CA SER A 43 9.03 16.04 -2.42
C SER A 43 9.80 16.34 -1.13
N GLN A 44 11.13 16.36 -1.22
CA GLN A 44 11.98 16.69 -0.09
C GLN A 44 11.57 18.07 0.44
N GLU A 45 11.15 18.13 1.71
CA GLU A 45 10.74 19.39 2.31
C GLU A 45 11.97 20.28 2.50
N PHE A 46 11.84 21.56 2.17
CA PHE A 46 12.82 22.60 2.42
C PHE A 46 12.11 23.83 2.98
N ASP A 47 12.84 24.69 3.68
CA ASP A 47 12.27 25.94 4.18
C ASP A 47 12.02 26.92 3.03
N SER A 48 10.79 27.43 2.91
CA SER A 48 10.37 28.34 1.85
C SER A 48 10.36 29.82 2.26
N ALA A 49 10.72 30.15 3.50
CA ALA A 49 10.76 31.54 3.95
C ALA A 49 11.80 32.35 3.14
N GLY A 50 11.39 33.49 2.55
CA GLY A 50 12.33 34.39 1.85
C GLY A 50 13.05 33.77 0.65
N LEU A 51 12.38 32.95 -0.16
CA LEU A 51 12.95 32.46 -1.42
C LEU A 51 13.10 33.61 -2.44
N GLU A 52 14.30 33.74 -3.00
CA GLU A 52 14.65 34.64 -4.09
C GLU A 52 14.92 33.83 -5.38
N ARG A 53 15.08 34.52 -6.52
CA ARG A 53 15.26 33.88 -7.83
C ARG A 53 16.50 32.98 -7.92
N ASP A 54 17.54 33.29 -7.15
CA ASP A 54 18.84 32.62 -7.12
C ASP A 54 19.04 31.74 -5.87
N THR A 55 18.00 31.54 -5.07
CA THR A 55 18.10 30.70 -3.86
C THR A 55 18.23 29.21 -4.21
N CYS A 56 19.30 28.58 -3.73
CA CYS A 56 19.52 27.14 -3.85
C CYS A 56 18.67 26.37 -2.83
N THR A 57 17.59 25.71 -3.27
CA THR A 57 16.71 24.92 -2.38
C THR A 57 17.37 23.65 -1.84
N ALA A 58 18.42 23.15 -2.51
CA ALA A 58 19.16 21.97 -2.06
C ALA A 58 19.89 22.20 -0.73
N GLU A 59 20.32 23.44 -0.44
CA GLU A 59 20.97 23.80 0.83
C GLU A 59 19.97 23.97 1.98
N ARG A 60 18.67 24.07 1.67
CA ARG A 60 17.59 24.35 2.64
C ARG A 60 16.74 23.12 2.96
N ILE A 61 17.15 21.96 2.48
CA ILE A 61 16.50 20.66 2.72
C ILE A 61 16.40 20.42 4.23
N ARG A 62 15.18 20.13 4.71
CA ARG A 62 14.97 19.75 6.10
C ARG A 62 15.55 18.35 6.38
N PRO A 63 16.03 18.09 7.60
CA PRO A 63 16.46 16.76 8.01
C PRO A 63 15.35 15.73 7.77
N ALA A 64 15.73 14.51 7.40
CA ALA A 64 14.77 13.43 7.22
C ALA A 64 14.03 13.17 8.56
N SER A 65 12.75 13.56 8.63
CA SER A 65 11.90 13.31 9.79
C SER A 65 11.40 11.86 9.80
N ARG A 66 12.31 10.89 9.81
CA ARG A 66 11.94 9.51 10.15
C ARG A 66 11.89 9.43 11.66
N LYS A 67 10.69 9.55 12.26
CA LYS A 67 10.48 8.98 13.59
C LYS A 67 10.46 7.46 13.43
N ALA A 68 11.34 6.79 14.18
CA ALA A 68 11.28 5.35 14.39
C ALA A 68 9.98 4.95 15.10
#